data_AF-A0A2E5J3U0-F1
#
_entry.id   AF-A0A2E5J3U0-F1
#
_cell.length_a   1.000
_cell.length_b   1.000
_cell.length_c   1.000
_cell.angle_alpha   90.00
_cell.angle_beta   90.00
_cell.angle_gamma   90.00
#
_symmetry.space_group_name_H-M   'P 1'
#
loop_
_entity.id
_entity.type
_entity.pdbx_description
1 polymer ?
#
loop_
_entity_poly.entity_id
_entity_poly.type
_entity_poly.pdbx_seq_one_letter_code
_entity_poly.pdbx_strand_id
1 'polypeptide(L)'
;MLLARKAAEGTEAVVDLADNEDVLISGVSGRISVGKGSISVSWEENDVREYFVPPAARLILRTGDVIKAGDPITDGPLNPQDILRILGREAVQQYLQVEVQKVYRSQGVNINDKHIEVIVRQMLRKVRVESSGDTDMLPGELVERVTYEEANTGIVADGGEPGMAIPALLGVTKASLNTESFLAAASFQETARVLTEASVSGSVDTLQGLKENVIIGRLIPANLESSPEGRERLGLVSHEEDQDSTSTTQLTLDTDSINDFLEETTPGDNSVF
;
A
#
# COMPACT_ATOMS: atom_id res chain seq x y z
N MET A 1 -1.56 10.68 32.78
CA MET A 1 -2.22 10.81 34.10
C MET A 1 -3.71 11.00 33.82
N LEU A 2 -4.52 10.07 34.32
CA LEU A 2 -5.95 9.91 34.05
C LEU A 2 -6.80 11.18 34.27
N LEU A 3 -7.83 11.36 33.43
CA LEU A 3 -9.27 11.56 33.73
C LEU A 3 -9.95 12.01 32.42
N ALA A 4 -11.17 11.68 32.00
CA ALA A 4 -12.14 10.62 32.24
C ALA A 4 -13.37 10.94 31.35
N ARG A 5 -13.93 9.92 30.69
CA ARG A 5 -15.36 9.69 30.36
C ARG A 5 -16.31 10.86 30.00
N LYS A 6 -16.83 10.78 28.76
CA LYS A 6 -18.23 10.48 28.36
C LYS A 6 -19.38 11.45 28.72
N ALA A 7 -19.90 12.08 27.65
CA ALA A 7 -21.30 12.30 27.23
C ALA A 7 -22.45 12.43 28.27
N ALA A 8 -23.25 13.51 28.12
CA ALA A 8 -24.71 13.59 28.33
C ALA A 8 -25.13 15.03 27.97
N GLU A 9 -25.89 15.24 26.90
CA GLU A 9 -27.36 15.36 26.90
C GLU A 9 -27.89 16.69 27.45
N GLY A 10 -28.74 17.29 26.60
CA GLY A 10 -29.76 18.29 26.84
C GLY A 10 -29.80 18.96 28.21
N THR A 11 -29.70 20.29 28.19
CA THR A 11 -30.39 21.08 29.19
C THR A 11 -31.04 22.26 28.48
N GLU A 12 -32.35 22.10 28.22
CA GLU A 12 -33.27 23.21 28.02
C GLU A 12 -33.13 24.15 29.22
N ALA A 13 -32.37 25.22 29.06
CA ALA A 13 -32.40 26.32 30.00
C ALA A 13 -33.53 27.26 29.57
N VAL A 14 -34.73 26.95 30.05
CA VAL A 14 -35.81 27.93 30.18
C VAL A 14 -35.32 28.95 31.21
N VAL A 15 -34.88 30.11 30.72
CA VAL A 15 -34.50 31.23 31.57
C VAL A 15 -35.75 32.08 31.78
N ASP A 16 -36.31 31.97 32.99
CA ASP A 16 -37.35 32.85 33.50
C ASP A 16 -36.90 34.32 33.39
N LEU A 17 -37.79 35.14 32.83
CA LEU A 17 -37.66 36.58 32.72
C LEU A 17 -37.80 37.21 34.12
N ALA A 18 -36.68 37.69 34.67
CA ALA A 18 -36.68 38.62 35.79
C ALA A 18 -35.78 39.81 35.46
N ASP A 19 -36.42 40.97 35.29
CA ASP A 19 -35.91 42.34 35.28
C ASP A 19 -34.40 42.54 35.51
N ASN A 20 -33.62 42.35 34.45
CA ASN A 20 -32.28 42.90 34.34
C ASN A 20 -32.14 43.45 32.92
N GLU A 21 -31.91 44.76 32.79
CA GLU A 21 -31.57 45.41 31.50
C GLU A 21 -30.15 45.01 31.06
N ASP A 22 -29.88 43.72 30.97
CA ASP A 22 -28.62 43.20 30.45
C ASP A 22 -28.65 43.34 28.93
N VAL A 23 -27.83 44.26 28.43
CA VAL A 23 -27.64 44.46 26.99
C VAL A 23 -27.11 43.16 26.38
N LEU A 24 -27.91 42.50 25.54
CA LEU A 24 -27.49 41.33 24.78
C LEU A 24 -26.47 41.76 23.72
N ILE A 25 -25.22 41.30 23.86
CA ILE A 25 -24.14 41.54 22.89
C ILE A 25 -23.94 40.27 22.06
N SER A 26 -23.89 40.42 20.74
CA SER A 26 -23.57 39.30 19.84
C SER A 26 -22.08 38.94 19.93
N GLY A 27 -21.76 37.66 20.14
CA GLY A 27 -20.40 37.14 20.07
C GLY A 27 -19.90 36.82 18.65
N VAL A 28 -20.76 36.95 17.64
CA VAL A 28 -20.45 36.59 16.24
C VAL A 28 -20.90 37.69 15.27
N SER A 29 -20.11 37.88 14.21
CA SER A 29 -20.42 38.79 13.10
C SER A 29 -21.26 38.05 12.06
N GLY A 30 -22.50 38.51 11.81
CA GLY A 30 -23.38 37.85 10.85
C GLY A 30 -24.66 38.63 10.56
N ARG A 31 -25.52 38.08 9.71
CA ARG A 31 -26.83 38.64 9.38
C ARG A 31 -27.83 38.30 10.49
N ILE A 32 -28.45 39.33 11.05
CA ILE A 32 -29.52 39.18 12.04
C ILE A 32 -30.85 38.87 11.32
N SER A 33 -31.51 37.81 11.76
CA SER A 33 -32.92 37.55 11.47
C SER A 33 -33.71 37.57 12.77
N VAL A 34 -34.78 38.37 12.81
CA VAL A 34 -35.63 38.54 13.99
C VAL A 34 -36.95 37.80 13.76
N GLY A 35 -37.16 36.73 14.52
CA GLY A 35 -38.44 36.00 14.58
C GLY A 35 -39.34 36.52 15.71
N LYS A 36 -40.58 35.99 15.80
CA LYS A 36 -41.46 36.24 16.95
C LYS A 36 -40.89 35.55 18.20
N GLY A 37 -39.98 36.22 18.89
CA GLY A 37 -39.41 35.80 20.18
C GLY A 37 -37.96 35.29 20.15
N SER A 38 -37.25 35.32 19.02
CA SER A 38 -35.85 34.89 18.94
C SER A 38 -35.04 35.71 17.92
N ILE A 39 -33.82 36.10 18.30
CA ILE A 39 -32.83 36.74 17.42
C ILE A 39 -31.80 35.67 17.04
N SER A 40 -31.69 35.34 15.76
CA SER A 40 -30.67 34.44 15.24
C SER A 40 -29.66 35.21 14.40
N VAL A 41 -28.36 34.99 14.63
CA VAL A 41 -27.26 35.55 13.83
C VAL A 41 -26.71 34.46 12.93
N SER A 42 -26.86 34.60 11.60
CA SER A 42 -26.26 33.68 10.62
C SER A 42 -24.96 34.27 10.08
N TRP A 43 -23.83 33.57 10.23
CA TRP A 43 -22.55 33.94 9.63
C TRP A 43 -22.23 33.04 8.43
N GLU A 44 -21.65 33.61 7.37
CA GLU A 44 -21.05 32.85 6.27
C GLU A 44 -19.53 32.85 6.49
N GLU A 45 -18.95 31.66 6.67
CA GLU A 45 -17.51 31.50 6.80
C GLU A 45 -16.89 31.49 5.40
N ASN A 46 -16.10 32.52 5.09
CA ASN A 46 -15.47 32.70 3.79
C ASN A 46 -14.00 32.25 3.89
N ASP A 47 -13.74 30.97 3.61
CA ASP A 47 -12.38 30.44 3.58
C ASP A 47 -11.72 30.79 2.24
N VAL A 48 -10.70 31.66 2.29
CA VAL A 48 -9.97 32.13 1.11
C VAL A 48 -8.61 31.45 1.06
N ARG A 49 -8.39 30.61 0.04
CA ARG A 49 -7.08 30.04 -0.25
C ARG A 49 -6.36 30.83 -1.33
N GLU A 50 -5.18 31.33 -1.00
CA GLU A 50 -4.28 31.98 -1.95
C GLU A 50 -3.34 30.97 -2.58
N TYR A 51 -3.19 31.03 -3.91
CA TYR A 51 -2.26 30.20 -4.67
C TYR A 51 -1.24 31.09 -5.37
N PHE A 52 0.04 30.74 -5.23
CA PHE A 52 1.10 31.42 -5.95
C PHE A 52 1.10 30.97 -7.42
N VAL A 53 0.82 31.89 -8.34
CA VAL A 53 0.92 31.64 -9.79
C VAL A 53 2.13 32.38 -10.35
N PRO A 54 3.09 31.67 -10.97
CA PRO A 54 4.24 32.32 -11.60
C PRO A 54 3.80 33.37 -12.65
N PRO A 55 4.45 34.54 -12.74
CA PRO A 55 4.05 35.61 -13.67
C PRO A 55 4.08 35.20 -15.16
N ALA A 56 4.87 34.18 -15.50
CA ALA A 56 4.98 33.65 -16.85
C ALA A 56 3.88 32.64 -17.22
N ALA A 57 3.12 32.14 -16.24
CA ALA A 57 2.07 31.16 -16.46
C ALA A 57 0.85 31.83 -17.11
N ARG A 58 0.26 31.17 -18.11
CA ARG A 58 -0.98 31.63 -18.75
C ARG A 58 -2.17 31.12 -17.96
N LEU A 59 -2.97 32.03 -17.41
CA LEU A 59 -4.24 31.71 -16.76
C LEU A 59 -5.29 31.35 -17.82
N ILE A 60 -6.01 30.27 -17.58
CA ILE A 60 -7.14 29.84 -18.45
C ILE A 60 -8.49 30.30 -17.91
N LEU A 61 -8.55 30.71 -16.64
CA LEU A 61 -9.75 31.15 -15.95
C LEU A 61 -9.89 32.68 -15.97
N ARG A 62 -11.13 33.14 -15.78
CA ARG A 62 -11.49 34.55 -15.62
C ARG A 62 -12.07 34.83 -14.24
N THR A 63 -11.99 36.08 -13.81
CA THR A 63 -12.61 36.52 -12.55
C THR A 63 -14.12 36.26 -12.59
N GLY A 64 -14.63 35.50 -11.61
CA GLY A 64 -16.04 35.13 -11.51
C GLY A 64 -16.36 33.72 -12.02
N ASP A 65 -15.40 32.99 -12.58
CA ASP A 65 -15.59 31.60 -12.97
C ASP A 65 -15.75 30.70 -11.72
N VAL A 66 -16.69 29.76 -11.80
CA VAL A 66 -16.88 28.73 -10.77
C VAL A 66 -16.01 27.53 -11.12
N ILE A 67 -15.09 27.17 -10.22
CA ILE A 67 -14.18 26.04 -10.39
C ILE A 67 -14.46 24.94 -9.38
N LYS A 68 -14.22 23.70 -9.78
CA LYS A 68 -14.22 22.53 -8.91
C LYS A 68 -12.80 22.16 -8.51
N ALA A 69 -12.68 21.38 -7.43
CA ALA A 69 -11.40 20.84 -7.02
C ALA A 69 -10.79 20.01 -8.16
N GLY A 70 -9.55 20.33 -8.52
CA GLY A 70 -8.80 19.65 -9.60
C GLY A 70 -8.92 20.30 -10.97
N ASP A 71 -9.75 21.34 -11.15
CA ASP A 71 -9.79 22.09 -12.41
C ASP A 71 -8.47 22.86 -12.61
N PRO A 72 -7.90 22.84 -13.83
CA PRO A 72 -6.66 23.56 -14.12
C PRO A 72 -6.88 25.08 -14.03
N ILE A 73 -5.96 25.76 -13.35
CA ILE A 73 -5.95 27.24 -13.25
C ILE A 73 -5.06 27.85 -14.34
N THR A 74 -3.97 27.16 -14.67
CA THR A 74 -2.97 27.55 -15.67
C THR A 74 -2.91 26.56 -16.82
N ASP A 75 -2.51 27.03 -17.99
CA ASP A 75 -2.16 26.19 -19.14
C ASP A 75 -0.85 25.41 -18.87
N GLY A 76 -0.81 24.14 -19.28
CA GLY A 76 0.35 23.26 -19.12
C GLY A 76 0.03 21.86 -18.61
N PRO A 77 1.05 21.00 -18.50
CA PRO A 77 0.89 19.64 -17.98
C PRO A 77 0.58 19.69 -16.48
N LEU A 78 -0.39 18.89 -16.06
CA LEU A 78 -0.73 18.72 -14.66
C LEU A 78 0.28 17.81 -13.95
N ASN A 79 0.54 18.11 -12.69
CA ASN A 79 1.36 17.24 -11.84
C ASN A 79 0.55 16.02 -11.36
N PRO A 80 0.95 14.79 -11.71
CA PRO A 80 0.25 13.58 -11.27
C PRO A 80 0.10 13.43 -9.76
N GLN A 81 1.04 13.95 -8.96
CA GLN A 81 0.96 13.88 -7.50
C GLN A 81 -0.15 14.78 -6.93
N ASP A 82 -0.35 15.95 -7.54
CA ASP A 82 -1.43 16.86 -7.14
C ASP A 82 -2.79 16.30 -7.56
N ILE A 83 -2.88 15.70 -8.75
CA ILE A 83 -4.08 14.96 -9.18
C ILE A 83 -4.38 13.83 -8.17
N LEU A 84 -3.37 13.08 -7.71
CA LEU A 84 -3.58 11.99 -6.75
C LEU A 84 -4.18 12.49 -5.43
N ARG A 85 -3.64 13.60 -4.92
CA ARG A 85 -4.06 14.17 -3.64
C ARG A 85 -5.46 14.79 -3.70
N ILE A 86 -5.83 15.37 -4.85
CA ILE A 86 -7.07 16.15 -4.98
C ILE A 86 -8.22 15.30 -5.57
N LEU A 87 -7.96 14.59 -6.67
CA LEU A 87 -8.97 13.86 -7.44
C LEU A 87 -8.93 12.35 -7.17
N GLY A 88 -7.87 11.85 -6.54
CA GLY A 88 -7.73 10.44 -6.18
C GLY A 88 -7.12 9.56 -7.28
N ARG A 89 -7.12 8.26 -7.04
CA ARG A 89 -6.35 7.27 -7.82
C ARG A 89 -6.85 7.14 -9.25
N GLU A 90 -8.15 7.05 -9.44
CA GLU A 90 -8.77 6.82 -10.75
C GLU A 90 -8.45 7.96 -11.73
N ALA A 91 -8.53 9.20 -11.26
CA ALA A 91 -8.20 10.38 -12.04
C ALA A 91 -6.72 10.38 -12.49
N VAL A 92 -5.79 10.00 -11.61
CA VAL A 92 -4.37 9.88 -11.97
C VAL A 92 -4.14 8.77 -12.98
N GLN A 93 -4.80 7.61 -12.81
CA GLN A 93 -4.68 6.49 -13.73
C GLN A 93 -5.12 6.89 -15.14
N GLN A 94 -6.28 7.54 -15.24
CA GLN A 94 -6.81 8.04 -16.51
C GLN A 94 -5.91 9.12 -17.12
N TYR A 95 -5.43 10.07 -16.31
CA TYR A 95 -4.51 11.12 -16.76
C TYR A 95 -3.23 10.53 -17.36
N LEU A 96 -2.56 9.62 -16.64
CA LEU A 96 -1.34 8.98 -17.10
C LEU A 96 -1.57 8.12 -18.35
N GLN A 97 -2.67 7.37 -18.40
CA GLN A 97 -3.05 6.60 -19.59
C GLN A 97 -3.20 7.49 -20.82
N VAL A 98 -3.96 8.59 -20.72
CA VAL A 98 -4.22 9.49 -21.84
C VAL A 98 -2.93 10.17 -22.32
N GLU A 99 -2.10 10.68 -21.41
CA GLU A 99 -0.86 11.37 -21.77
C GLU A 99 0.17 10.43 -22.38
N VAL A 100 0.36 9.22 -21.84
CA VAL A 100 1.26 8.22 -22.43
C VAL A 100 0.75 7.79 -23.81
N GLN A 101 -0.54 7.51 -23.94
CA GLN A 101 -1.14 7.08 -25.20
C GLN A 101 -1.06 8.16 -26.28
N LYS A 102 -1.19 9.44 -25.91
CA LYS A 102 -1.04 10.59 -26.83
C LYS A 102 0.34 10.60 -27.50
N VAL A 103 1.41 10.32 -26.75
CA VAL A 103 2.77 10.23 -27.30
C VAL A 103 2.90 9.06 -28.27
N TYR A 104 2.45 7.86 -27.91
CA TYR A 104 2.52 6.70 -28.80
C TYR A 104 1.69 6.87 -30.07
N ARG A 105 0.47 7.39 -29.95
CA ARG A 105 -0.39 7.71 -31.10
C ARG A 105 0.25 8.75 -32.02
N SER A 106 0.92 9.75 -31.48
CA SER A 106 1.64 10.77 -32.28
C SER A 106 2.78 10.17 -33.11
N GLN A 107 3.37 9.06 -32.65
CA GLN A 107 4.41 8.32 -33.36
C GLN A 107 3.84 7.20 -34.25
N GLY A 108 2.51 7.07 -34.34
CA GLY A 108 1.84 6.04 -35.13
C GLY A 108 1.90 4.63 -34.53
N VAL A 109 2.31 4.50 -33.26
CA VAL A 109 2.40 3.20 -32.57
C VAL A 109 1.09 2.95 -31.82
N ASN A 110 0.46 1.79 -32.09
CA ASN A 110 -0.75 1.38 -31.39
C ASN A 110 -0.40 0.45 -30.22
N ILE A 111 -0.71 0.89 -29.00
CA ILE A 111 -0.53 0.10 -27.76
C ILE A 111 -1.89 -0.04 -27.09
N ASN A 112 -2.19 -1.23 -26.57
CA ASN A 112 -3.40 -1.45 -25.80
C ASN A 112 -3.28 -0.81 -24.41
N ASP A 113 -4.28 -0.04 -24.03
CA ASP A 113 -4.38 0.67 -22.75
C ASP A 113 -4.13 -0.23 -21.54
N LYS A 114 -4.52 -1.52 -21.60
CA LYS A 114 -4.28 -2.50 -20.54
C LYS A 114 -2.81 -2.59 -20.12
N HIS A 115 -1.86 -2.44 -21.05
CA HIS A 115 -0.44 -2.49 -20.72
C HIS A 115 -0.01 -1.28 -19.87
N ILE A 116 -0.53 -0.10 -20.21
CA ILE A 116 -0.25 1.14 -19.47
C ILE A 116 -0.89 1.06 -18.09
N GLU A 117 -2.15 0.60 -18.01
CA GLU A 117 -2.86 0.42 -16.74
C GLU A 117 -2.12 -0.50 -15.77
N VAL A 118 -1.58 -1.62 -16.27
CA VAL A 118 -0.79 -2.56 -15.44
C VAL A 118 0.47 -1.88 -14.89
N ILE A 119 1.16 -1.06 -15.68
CA ILE A 119 2.34 -0.32 -15.22
C ILE A 119 1.95 0.74 -14.18
N VAL A 120 0.92 1.53 -14.46
CA VAL A 120 0.45 2.59 -13.55
C VAL A 120 -0.08 1.98 -12.24
N ARG A 121 -0.70 0.80 -12.29
CA ARG A 121 -1.07 0.05 -11.08
C ARG A 121 0.14 -0.27 -10.21
N GLN A 122 1.29 -0.64 -10.80
CA GLN A 122 2.52 -0.86 -10.04
C GLN A 122 3.08 0.42 -9.42
N MET A 123 2.92 1.56 -10.09
CA MET A 123 3.35 2.87 -9.58
C MET A 123 2.51 3.34 -8.37
N LEU A 124 1.29 2.85 -8.21
CA LEU A 124 0.32 3.24 -7.16
C LEU A 124 0.15 2.18 -6.07
N ARG A 125 1.09 1.23 -5.96
CA ARG A 125 0.96 0.06 -5.07
C ARG A 125 1.19 0.38 -3.59
N LYS A 126 1.88 1.49 -3.30
CA LYS A 126 2.32 1.89 -1.96
C LYS A 126 1.51 3.08 -1.43
N VAL A 127 1.38 3.13 -0.11
CA VAL A 127 0.83 4.27 0.64
C VAL A 127 1.88 4.79 1.60
N ARG A 128 1.84 6.08 1.91
CA ARG A 128 2.68 6.70 2.93
C ARG A 128 1.85 6.92 4.19
N VAL A 129 2.28 6.34 5.30
CA VAL A 129 1.61 6.51 6.60
C VAL A 129 1.79 7.96 7.07
N GLU A 130 0.71 8.64 7.45
CA GLU A 130 0.73 9.95 8.11
C GLU A 130 0.61 9.81 9.63
N SER A 131 -0.34 9.00 10.08
CA SER A 131 -0.56 8.67 11.48
C SER A 131 -0.61 7.16 11.65
N SER A 132 0.10 6.63 12.63
CA SER A 132 0.14 5.20 12.93
C SER A 132 -1.15 4.70 13.59
N GLY A 133 -1.89 5.57 14.28
CA GLY A 133 -2.98 5.11 15.16
C GLY A 133 -2.47 4.05 16.14
N ASP A 134 -3.21 2.95 16.26
CA ASP A 134 -2.84 1.76 17.04
C ASP A 134 -2.15 0.67 16.19
N THR A 135 -1.75 0.97 14.96
CA THR A 135 -0.99 0.02 14.11
C THR A 135 0.51 0.03 14.45
N ASP A 136 1.21 -1.05 14.11
CA ASP A 136 2.68 -1.17 14.28
C ASP A 136 3.49 -0.35 13.25
N MET A 137 2.83 0.46 12.41
CA MET A 137 3.47 1.18 11.32
C MET A 137 4.06 2.51 11.78
N LEU A 138 5.13 2.97 11.14
CA LEU A 138 5.76 4.24 11.48
C LEU A 138 5.25 5.41 10.63
N PRO A 139 5.05 6.60 11.20
CA PRO A 139 4.77 7.81 10.43
C PRO A 139 5.86 8.07 9.37
N GLY A 140 5.45 8.29 8.13
CA GLY A 140 6.32 8.49 6.98
C GLY A 140 6.76 7.21 6.26
N GLU A 141 6.47 6.03 6.80
CA GLU A 141 6.81 4.74 6.21
C GLU A 141 6.04 4.49 4.90
N LEU A 142 6.68 3.81 3.94
CA LEU A 142 6.07 3.40 2.68
C LEU A 142 5.67 1.92 2.74
N VAL A 143 4.39 1.67 3.01
CA VAL A 143 3.83 0.33 3.16
C VAL A 143 3.03 -0.06 1.92
N GLU A 144 2.93 -1.36 1.64
CA GLU A 144 2.03 -1.83 0.59
C GLU A 144 0.57 -1.55 0.97
N ARG A 145 -0.21 -1.04 0.01
CA ARG A 145 -1.59 -0.63 0.24
C ARG A 145 -2.45 -1.77 0.78
N VAL A 146 -2.24 -2.98 0.26
CA VAL A 146 -3.01 -4.17 0.67
C VAL A 146 -2.71 -4.50 2.13
N THR A 147 -1.42 -4.59 2.49
CA THR A 147 -0.98 -4.82 3.87
C THR A 147 -1.50 -3.73 4.83
N TYR A 148 -1.47 -2.47 4.41
CA TYR A 148 -2.03 -1.35 5.17
C TYR A 148 -3.54 -1.49 5.39
N GLU A 149 -4.29 -1.81 4.34
CA GLU A 149 -5.74 -2.01 4.42
C GLU A 149 -6.09 -3.20 5.34
N GLU A 150 -5.35 -4.30 5.24
CA GLU A 150 -5.52 -5.49 6.09
C GLU A 150 -5.22 -5.19 7.56
N ALA A 151 -4.09 -4.54 7.84
CA ALA A 151 -3.71 -4.16 9.20
C ALA A 151 -4.75 -3.23 9.85
N ASN A 152 -5.20 -2.20 9.12
CA ASN A 152 -6.24 -1.30 9.61
C ASN A 152 -7.57 -2.02 9.83
N THR A 153 -7.94 -2.95 8.93
CA THR A 153 -9.17 -3.73 9.09
C THR A 153 -9.14 -4.57 10.36
N GLY A 154 -7.99 -5.15 10.71
CA GLY A 154 -7.78 -5.86 11.98
C GLY A 154 -7.95 -4.95 13.20
N ILE A 155 -7.26 -3.80 13.23
CA ILE A 155 -7.35 -2.84 14.35
C ILE A 155 -8.78 -2.33 14.56
N VAL A 156 -9.49 -2.03 13.48
CA VAL A 156 -10.89 -1.58 13.55
C VAL A 156 -11.79 -2.70 14.11
N ALA A 157 -11.53 -3.96 13.77
CA ALA A 157 -12.27 -5.09 14.31
C ALA A 157 -12.02 -5.27 15.83
N ASP A 158 -10.82 -4.95 16.30
CA ASP A 158 -10.45 -4.94 17.72
C ASP A 158 -10.91 -3.68 18.47
N GLY A 159 -11.48 -2.70 17.75
CA GLY A 159 -12.03 -1.45 18.31
C GLY A 159 -10.98 -0.35 18.56
N GLY A 160 -9.79 -0.46 17.98
CA GLY A 160 -8.73 0.53 18.05
C GLY A 160 -8.86 1.66 17.01
N GLU A 161 -7.93 2.61 17.06
CA GLU A 161 -7.84 3.71 16.10
C GLU A 161 -7.02 3.29 14.86
N PRO A 162 -7.61 3.29 13.64
CA PRO A 162 -6.88 2.94 12.44
C PRO A 162 -5.82 3.99 12.11
N GLY A 163 -4.73 3.56 11.48
CA GLY A 163 -3.77 4.47 10.89
C GLY A 163 -4.40 5.33 9.78
N MET A 164 -3.79 6.49 9.51
CA MET A 164 -4.09 7.32 8.34
C MET A 164 -2.90 7.29 7.39
N ALA A 165 -3.16 7.16 6.09
CA ALA A 165 -2.12 7.14 5.06
C ALA A 165 -2.59 7.83 3.79
N ILE A 166 -1.65 8.44 3.08
CA ILE A 166 -1.87 9.08 1.78
C ILE A 166 -1.32 8.15 0.68
N PRO A 167 -2.08 7.94 -0.42
CA PRO A 167 -1.57 7.23 -1.59
C PRO A 167 -0.27 7.83 -2.13
N ALA A 168 0.72 6.98 -2.42
CA ALA A 168 2.01 7.42 -2.95
C ALA A 168 2.16 6.99 -4.41
N LEU A 169 2.32 7.96 -5.32
CA LEU A 169 2.72 7.69 -6.70
C LEU A 169 4.24 7.60 -6.77
N LEU A 170 4.77 6.42 -7.08
CA LEU A 170 6.19 6.17 -7.25
C LEU A 170 6.56 6.05 -8.73
N GLY A 171 7.69 6.62 -9.13
CA GLY A 171 8.28 6.34 -10.45
C GLY A 171 8.63 4.86 -10.61
N VAL A 172 8.66 4.35 -11.84
CA VAL A 172 8.85 2.91 -12.13
C VAL A 172 10.12 2.35 -11.48
N THR A 173 11.23 3.09 -11.53
CA THR A 173 12.50 2.74 -10.88
C THR A 173 12.35 2.64 -9.37
N LYS A 174 11.71 3.64 -8.74
CA LYS A 174 11.52 3.67 -7.29
C LYS A 174 10.54 2.59 -6.83
N ALA A 175 9.46 2.36 -7.58
CA ALA A 175 8.52 1.28 -7.31
C ALA A 175 9.21 -0.11 -7.38
N SER A 176 10.11 -0.30 -8.35
CA SER A 176 10.86 -1.56 -8.50
C SER A 176 11.84 -1.81 -7.36
N LEU A 177 12.52 -0.75 -6.87
CA LEU A 177 13.43 -0.82 -5.73
C LEU A 177 12.72 -1.04 -4.38
N ASN A 178 11.46 -0.60 -4.26
CA ASN A 178 10.65 -0.75 -3.04
C ASN A 178 9.73 -1.99 -3.12
N THR A 179 10.24 -3.08 -3.70
CA THR A 179 9.59 -4.40 -3.71
C THR A 179 9.89 -5.13 -2.39
N GLU A 180 9.01 -6.04 -1.97
CA GLU A 180 9.17 -6.80 -0.73
C GLU A 180 10.34 -7.78 -0.78
N SER A 181 10.58 -8.40 -1.93
CA SER A 181 11.76 -9.21 -2.16
C SER A 181 13.01 -8.34 -2.30
N PHE A 182 13.91 -8.46 -1.32
CA PHE A 182 15.23 -7.84 -1.40
C PHE A 182 16.09 -8.51 -2.49
N LEU A 183 15.90 -9.79 -2.80
CA LEU A 183 16.61 -10.47 -3.90
C LEU A 183 16.23 -9.87 -5.26
N ALA A 184 14.93 -9.67 -5.50
CA ALA A 184 14.44 -9.02 -6.71
C ALA A 184 14.89 -7.56 -6.78
N ALA A 185 14.84 -6.81 -5.68
CA ALA A 185 15.30 -5.43 -5.64
C ALA A 185 16.82 -5.32 -5.91
N ALA A 186 17.64 -6.14 -5.24
CA ALA A 186 19.09 -6.15 -5.39
C ALA A 186 19.55 -6.57 -6.80
N SER A 187 18.76 -7.40 -7.50
CA SER A 187 19.00 -7.79 -8.89
C SER A 187 18.77 -6.66 -9.90
N PHE A 188 18.00 -5.62 -9.51
CA PHE A 188 17.67 -4.51 -10.41
C PHE A 188 18.76 -3.45 -10.40
N GLN A 189 18.96 -2.77 -9.26
CA GLN A 189 19.94 -1.70 -9.06
C GLN A 189 20.32 -1.60 -7.57
N GLU A 190 21.37 -0.83 -7.25
CA GLU A 190 21.76 -0.49 -5.86
C GLU A 190 22.04 -1.70 -4.94
N THR A 191 22.56 -2.79 -5.50
CA THR A 191 22.76 -4.09 -4.84
C THR A 191 23.40 -3.99 -3.44
N ALA A 192 24.48 -3.20 -3.30
CA ALA A 192 25.17 -3.06 -2.00
C ALA A 192 24.28 -2.40 -0.93
N ARG A 193 23.50 -1.38 -1.29
CA ARG A 193 22.59 -0.69 -0.37
C ARG A 193 21.48 -1.63 0.09
N VAL A 194 20.83 -2.29 -0.88
CA VAL A 194 19.69 -3.19 -0.63
C VAL A 194 20.10 -4.36 0.28
N LEU A 195 21.25 -5.01 0.00
CA LEU A 195 21.71 -6.14 0.82
C LEU A 195 22.13 -5.71 2.23
N THR A 196 22.72 -4.52 2.38
CA THR A 196 23.09 -3.98 3.69
C THR A 196 21.83 -3.71 4.53
N GLU A 197 20.82 -3.06 3.93
CA GLU A 197 19.55 -2.77 4.59
C GLU A 197 18.80 -4.06 4.99
N ALA A 198 18.75 -5.06 4.09
CA ALA A 198 18.19 -6.37 4.38
C ALA A 198 18.93 -7.10 5.51
N SER A 199 20.27 -7.00 5.54
CA SER A 199 21.08 -7.63 6.60
C SER A 199 20.88 -6.98 7.96
N VAL A 200 20.78 -5.64 8.00
CA VAL A 200 20.55 -4.87 9.24
C VAL A 200 19.15 -5.10 9.79
N SER A 201 18.15 -5.19 8.92
CA SER A 201 16.75 -5.45 9.30
C SER A 201 16.45 -6.93 9.57
N GLY A 202 17.35 -7.85 9.21
CA GLY A 202 17.10 -9.29 9.30
C GLY A 202 15.97 -9.75 8.37
N SER A 203 15.81 -9.09 7.22
CA SER A 203 14.74 -9.36 6.26
C SER A 203 14.79 -10.79 5.72
N VAL A 204 13.63 -11.43 5.60
CA VAL A 204 13.47 -12.79 5.05
C VAL A 204 12.70 -12.71 3.74
N ASP A 205 13.25 -13.31 2.68
CA ASP A 205 12.60 -13.38 1.38
C ASP A 205 11.72 -14.63 1.27
N THR A 206 10.45 -14.46 0.92
CA THR A 206 9.46 -15.54 0.83
C THR A 206 9.40 -16.19 -0.56
N LEU A 207 10.16 -15.69 -1.55
CA LEU A 207 10.26 -16.27 -2.89
C LEU A 207 8.92 -16.42 -3.62
N GLN A 208 7.99 -15.48 -3.42
CA GLN A 208 6.68 -15.50 -4.06
C GLN A 208 6.70 -14.88 -5.47
N GLY A 209 7.79 -14.20 -5.83
CA GLY A 209 7.95 -13.48 -7.08
C GLY A 209 8.63 -14.29 -8.19
N LEU A 210 8.51 -13.78 -9.41
CA LEU A 210 9.13 -14.38 -10.59
C LEU A 210 10.67 -14.34 -10.51
N LYS A 211 11.24 -13.20 -10.12
CA LYS A 211 12.69 -12.98 -10.19
C LYS A 211 13.46 -13.79 -9.15
N GLU A 212 12.97 -13.87 -7.92
CA GLU A 212 13.68 -14.63 -6.88
C GLU A 212 13.81 -16.11 -7.24
N ASN A 213 12.72 -16.71 -7.74
CA ASN A 213 12.71 -18.10 -8.16
C ASN A 213 13.68 -18.36 -9.32
N VAL A 214 13.73 -17.45 -10.31
CA VAL A 214 14.70 -17.53 -11.41
C VAL A 214 16.14 -17.44 -10.90
N ILE A 215 16.43 -16.55 -9.96
CA ILE A 215 17.78 -16.36 -9.39
C ILE A 215 18.25 -17.63 -8.67
N ILE A 216 17.36 -18.27 -7.92
CA ILE A 216 17.66 -19.47 -7.13
C ILE A 216 17.62 -20.76 -7.98
N GLY A 217 17.02 -20.70 -9.16
CA GLY A 217 16.85 -21.87 -10.04
C GLY A 217 15.65 -22.74 -9.67
N ARG A 218 14.66 -22.20 -8.97
CA ARG A 218 13.37 -22.83 -8.68
C ARG A 218 12.34 -22.52 -9.78
N LEU A 219 11.33 -23.37 -9.90
CA LEU A 219 10.19 -23.13 -10.78
C LEU A 219 9.49 -21.79 -10.46
N ILE A 220 9.07 -21.11 -11.51
CA ILE A 220 8.44 -19.80 -11.41
C ILE A 220 6.95 -19.91 -11.04
N PRO A 221 6.42 -18.99 -10.22
CA PRO A 221 5.01 -18.97 -9.82
C PRO A 221 4.15 -18.40 -10.96
N ALA A 222 3.99 -19.18 -12.04
CA ALA A 222 3.22 -18.82 -13.23
C ALA A 222 1.86 -19.55 -13.32
N ASN A 223 1.35 -20.06 -12.19
CA ASN A 223 0.14 -20.89 -12.08
C ASN A 223 0.14 -22.18 -12.93
N LEU A 224 1.24 -22.50 -13.63
CA LEU A 224 1.41 -23.76 -14.38
C LEU A 224 1.41 -24.98 -13.46
N GLU A 225 1.82 -24.83 -12.20
CA GLU A 225 1.78 -25.91 -11.21
C GLU A 225 0.36 -26.28 -10.76
N SER A 226 -0.61 -25.38 -10.95
CA SER A 226 -2.00 -25.58 -10.52
C SER A 226 -2.86 -26.33 -11.55
N SER A 227 -2.51 -26.25 -12.84
CA SER A 227 -3.24 -26.94 -13.90
C SER A 227 -2.62 -28.31 -14.18
N PRO A 228 -3.43 -29.36 -14.44
CA PRO A 228 -2.91 -30.68 -14.78
C PRO A 228 -2.03 -30.65 -16.04
N GLU A 229 -2.41 -29.88 -17.07
CA GLU A 229 -1.58 -29.68 -18.27
C GLU A 229 -0.24 -28.99 -17.97
N GLY A 230 -0.22 -28.06 -17.01
CA GLY A 230 1.01 -27.36 -16.65
C GLY A 230 1.95 -28.23 -15.83
N ARG A 231 1.43 -29.09 -14.95
CA ARG A 231 2.23 -30.10 -14.22
C ARG A 231 2.88 -31.12 -15.16
N GLU A 232 2.14 -31.58 -16.17
CA GLU A 232 2.66 -32.47 -17.20
C GLU A 232 3.80 -31.81 -18.01
N ARG A 233 3.61 -30.56 -18.45
CA ARG A 233 4.65 -29.79 -19.16
C ARG A 233 5.89 -29.50 -18.31
N LEU A 234 5.71 -29.40 -17.00
CA LEU A 234 6.80 -29.20 -16.04
C LEU A 234 7.51 -30.50 -15.65
N GLY A 235 7.06 -31.66 -16.17
CA GLY A 235 7.60 -32.97 -15.78
C GLY A 235 7.30 -33.32 -14.32
N LEU A 236 6.36 -32.61 -13.69
CA LEU A 236 5.85 -32.88 -12.34
C LEU A 236 4.79 -33.97 -12.44
N VAL A 237 5.19 -35.16 -12.88
CA VAL A 237 4.33 -36.35 -12.82
C VAL A 237 4.23 -36.70 -11.34
N SER A 238 3.02 -36.63 -10.77
CA SER A 238 2.75 -37.27 -9.49
C SER A 238 2.99 -38.76 -9.68
N HIS A 239 4.07 -39.29 -9.10
CA HIS A 239 3.97 -40.64 -8.57
C HIS A 239 2.87 -40.56 -7.51
N GLU A 240 1.67 -40.98 -7.89
CA GLU A 240 0.64 -41.31 -6.90
C GLU A 240 1.29 -42.32 -5.97
N GLU A 241 1.57 -41.89 -4.73
CA GLU A 241 1.74 -42.83 -3.65
C GLU A 241 0.42 -43.58 -3.54
N ASP A 242 0.45 -44.86 -3.91
CA ASP A 242 -0.59 -45.84 -3.64
C ASP A 242 -0.98 -45.79 -2.16
N GLN A 243 -2.02 -45.03 -1.82
CA GLN A 243 -2.80 -45.25 -0.61
C GLN A 243 -3.96 -46.16 -0.96
N ASP A 244 -3.67 -47.46 -1.05
CA ASP A 244 -4.54 -48.53 -0.54
C ASP A 244 -3.82 -49.88 -0.58
N SER A 245 -2.96 -50.14 0.40
CA SER A 245 -2.89 -51.48 0.97
C SER A 245 -2.48 -51.43 2.45
N THR A 246 -3.42 -51.87 3.28
CA THR A 246 -3.16 -52.23 4.66
C THR A 246 -2.22 -53.43 4.68
N SER A 247 -0.93 -53.22 4.84
CA SER A 247 -0.03 -54.24 5.39
C SER A 247 1.14 -53.58 6.10
N THR A 248 1.18 -53.77 7.41
CA THR A 248 2.36 -53.55 8.26
C THR A 248 3.54 -54.32 7.67
N THR A 249 4.38 -53.66 6.89
CA THR A 249 5.72 -54.16 6.58
C THR A 249 6.65 -53.61 7.66
N GLN A 250 6.93 -54.44 8.66
CA GLN A 250 8.06 -54.24 9.55
C GLN A 250 9.32 -54.08 8.67
N LEU A 251 10.00 -52.94 8.78
CA LEU A 251 11.38 -52.84 8.34
C LEU A 251 12.23 -53.76 9.23
N THR A 252 12.46 -54.99 8.78
CA THR A 252 13.58 -55.78 9.26
C THR A 252 14.85 -55.17 8.67
N LEU A 253 15.63 -54.53 9.53
CA LEU A 253 17.00 -54.13 9.19
C LEU A 253 17.81 -55.41 9.03
N ASP A 254 18.28 -55.69 7.81
CA ASP A 254 19.22 -56.77 7.54
C ASP A 254 20.57 -56.43 8.21
N THR A 255 20.80 -57.04 9.38
CA THR A 255 22.00 -56.86 10.21
C THR A 255 23.27 -57.42 9.57
N ASP A 256 23.16 -58.18 8.47
CA ASP A 256 24.30 -58.82 7.81
C ASP A 256 25.10 -57.84 6.94
N SER A 257 24.46 -56.82 6.37
CA SER A 257 25.15 -55.82 5.53
C SER A 257 25.95 -54.78 6.32
N ILE A 258 25.76 -54.72 7.65
CA ILE A 258 26.50 -53.81 8.54
C ILE A 258 27.80 -54.47 9.03
N ASN A 259 27.84 -55.80 9.19
CA ASN A 259 29.04 -56.50 9.63
C ASN A 259 30.14 -56.55 8.55
N ASP A 260 29.77 -56.67 7.27
CA ASP A 260 30.73 -56.63 6.16
C ASP A 260 31.45 -55.27 6.04
N PHE A 261 30.79 -54.18 6.44
CA PHE A 261 31.40 -52.83 6.39
C PHE A 261 32.31 -52.53 7.60
N LEU A 262 32.10 -53.22 8.72
CA LEU A 262 32.90 -53.05 9.94
C LEU A 262 34.15 -53.94 9.98
N GLU A 263 34.20 -55.04 9.23
CA GLU A 263 35.42 -55.86 9.10
C GLU A 263 36.47 -55.24 8.17
N GLU A 264 36.08 -54.40 7.21
CA GLU A 264 37.01 -53.80 6.23
C GLU A 264 37.79 -52.58 6.77
N THR A 265 37.44 -52.06 7.95
CA THR A 265 38.03 -50.83 8.50
C THR A 265 38.80 -51.00 9.81
N THR A 266 39.10 -52.23 10.25
CA THR A 266 40.04 -52.42 11.36
C THR A 266 41.47 -52.08 10.92
N PRO A 267 42.16 -51.09 11.52
CA PRO A 267 43.56 -50.85 11.26
C PRO A 267 44.36 -52.05 11.77
N GLY A 268 45.02 -52.76 10.87
CA GLY A 268 45.94 -53.84 11.22
C GLY A 268 47.05 -53.34 12.15
N ASP A 269 47.36 -54.17 13.15
CA ASP A 269 48.53 -54.09 14.01
C ASP A 269 49.78 -53.68 13.22
N ASN A 270 50.32 -52.51 13.52
CA ASN A 270 51.72 -52.18 13.23
C ASN A 270 52.42 -51.82 14.54
N SER A 271 52.76 -52.87 15.29
CA SER A 271 53.77 -52.83 16.33
C SER A 271 55.17 -52.91 15.70
N VAL A 272 55.83 -51.77 15.42
CA VAL A 272 57.29 -51.73 15.24
C VAL A 272 57.82 -50.35 15.66
N PHE A 273 58.52 -50.34 16.80
CA PHE A 273 59.46 -49.34 17.36
C PHE A 273 59.11 -47.85 17.39
#